data_AF-A0A9R1S9P5-F1
#
_entry.id   AF-A0A9R1S9P5-F1
#
_cell.length_a   1.000
_cell.length_b   1.000
_cell.length_c   1.000
_cell.angle_alpha   90.00
_cell.angle_beta   90.00
_cell.angle_gamma   90.00
#
_symmetry.space_group_name_H-M   'P 1'
#
loop_
_entity.id
_entity.type
_entity.pdbx_description
1 polymer ?
#
loop_
_entity_poly.entity_id
_entity_poly.type
_entity_poly.pdbx_seq_one_letter_code
_entity_poly.pdbx_strand_id
1 'polypeptide(L)'
;MPVLIGLLYLNTRRTLLEKYNLLAVGSSHGTLFDPKEFPYRTGDGKYNDPHNAEAGSQYTFFGRNMKPVDQQDELMSPDPFVVATKLLARREYKDTGKQFNILAAAWIQFMVHDWMDHMEDTKQIEITAPKEVANECPLKSFKFYATKEQPTNSDGIKTGYNNVRTAWW
;
A
#
# COMPACT_ATOMS: atom_id res chain seq x y z
N MET A 1 -8.35 3.19 30.87
CA MET A 1 -9.09 1.91 30.87
C MET A 1 -8.13 0.80 31.28
N PRO A 2 -8.49 -0.11 32.20
CA PRO A 2 -7.65 -1.27 32.55
C PRO A 2 -7.30 -2.11 31.32
N VAL A 3 -6.12 -2.74 31.34
CA VAL A 3 -5.56 -3.47 30.19
C VAL A 3 -6.55 -4.50 29.63
N LEU A 4 -7.19 -5.30 30.47
CA LEU A 4 -8.12 -6.35 30.02
C LEU A 4 -9.34 -5.79 29.26
N ILE A 5 -9.89 -4.66 29.72
CA ILE A 5 -11.01 -4.01 29.02
C ILE A 5 -10.51 -3.38 27.70
N GLY A 6 -9.28 -2.86 27.69
CA GLY A 6 -8.63 -2.41 26.46
C GLY A 6 -8.44 -3.53 25.44
N LEU A 7 -8.00 -4.72 25.88
CA LEU A 7 -7.86 -5.89 25.01
C LEU A 7 -9.21 -6.37 24.46
N LEU A 8 -10.26 -6.36 25.28
CA LEU A 8 -11.62 -6.66 24.83
C LEU A 8 -12.04 -5.68 23.72
N TYR A 9 -11.84 -4.38 23.93
CA TYR A 9 -12.13 -3.36 22.93
C TYR A 9 -11.36 -3.60 21.62
N LEU A 10 -10.05 -3.88 21.69
CA LEU A 10 -9.22 -4.11 20.52
C LEU A 10 -9.65 -5.36 19.76
N ASN A 11 -9.98 -6.46 20.45
CA ASN A 11 -10.44 -7.68 19.81
C ASN A 11 -11.79 -7.49 19.13
N THR A 12 -12.75 -6.84 19.80
CA THR A 12 -14.06 -6.52 19.19
C THR A 12 -13.89 -5.66 17.94
N ARG A 13 -13.02 -4.63 18.00
CA ARG A 13 -12.70 -3.81 16.84
C ARG A 13 -12.09 -4.63 15.71
N ARG A 14 -11.12 -5.49 16.00
CA ARG A 14 -10.48 -6.37 15.00
C ARG A 14 -11.50 -7.27 14.31
N THR A 15 -12.38 -7.96 15.05
CA THR A 15 -13.41 -8.83 14.46
C THR A 15 -14.35 -8.08 13.52
N LEU A 16 -14.70 -6.83 13.85
CA LEU A 16 -15.48 -5.99 12.94
C LEU A 16 -14.68 -5.63 11.67
N LEU A 17 -13.41 -5.26 11.80
CA LEU A 17 -12.56 -4.96 10.64
C LEU A 17 -12.36 -6.19 9.75
N GLU A 18 -12.13 -7.38 10.31
CA GLU A 18 -12.01 -8.63 9.54
C GLU A 18 -13.28 -8.93 8.74
N LYS A 19 -14.46 -8.67 9.31
CA LYS A 19 -15.74 -8.92 8.65
C LYS A 19 -16.09 -7.88 7.58
N TYR A 20 -15.76 -6.61 7.77
CA TYR A 20 -16.26 -5.51 6.93
C TYR A 20 -15.20 -4.81 6.09
N ASN A 21 -13.91 -5.05 6.35
CA ASN A 21 -12.78 -4.32 5.77
C ASN A 21 -11.74 -5.24 5.13
N LEU A 22 -12.13 -6.44 4.67
CA LEU A 22 -11.31 -7.28 3.81
C LEU A 22 -12.03 -7.45 2.46
N LEU A 23 -11.61 -6.67 1.47
CA LEU A 23 -12.20 -6.65 0.13
C LEU A 23 -11.19 -7.22 -0.88
N ALA A 24 -11.58 -8.31 -1.53
CA ALA A 24 -10.79 -8.90 -2.61
C ALA A 24 -10.76 -7.99 -3.85
N VAL A 25 -9.63 -8.03 -4.56
CA VAL A 25 -9.43 -7.37 -5.86
C VAL A 25 -8.90 -8.43 -6.83
N GLY A 26 -9.55 -8.60 -7.98
CA GLY A 26 -9.26 -9.72 -8.88
C GLY A 26 -10.11 -10.96 -8.60
N SER A 27 -9.84 -12.03 -9.35
CA SER A 27 -10.46 -13.33 -9.13
C SER A 27 -9.98 -13.93 -7.81
N SER A 28 -10.92 -14.45 -7.02
CA SER A 28 -10.61 -15.22 -5.79
C SER A 28 -10.39 -16.71 -6.05
N HIS A 29 -10.54 -17.17 -7.29
CA HIS A 29 -10.32 -18.57 -7.65
C HIS A 29 -8.84 -18.80 -7.91
N GLY A 30 -8.21 -19.62 -7.06
CA GLY A 30 -6.82 -20.02 -7.20
C GLY A 30 -6.65 -21.46 -7.65
N THR A 31 -5.42 -21.80 -8.02
CA THR A 31 -5.04 -23.18 -8.35
C THR A 31 -4.84 -23.99 -7.08
N LEU A 32 -5.43 -25.18 -7.02
CA LEU A 32 -5.25 -26.15 -5.93
C LEU A 32 -3.91 -26.90 -6.10
N PHE A 33 -3.27 -27.23 -4.99
CA PHE A 33 -2.06 -28.04 -4.91
C PHE A 33 -2.00 -28.78 -3.57
N ASP A 34 -1.09 -29.76 -3.43
CA ASP A 34 -0.83 -30.39 -2.12
C ASP A 34 0.23 -29.59 -1.36
N PRO A 35 -0.09 -28.97 -0.20
CA PRO A 35 0.87 -28.21 0.59
C PRO A 35 2.08 -29.02 1.06
N LYS A 36 1.96 -30.36 1.12
CA LYS A 36 3.07 -31.24 1.51
C LYS A 36 4.20 -31.25 0.48
N GLU A 37 3.93 -30.89 -0.77
CA GLU A 37 4.95 -30.75 -1.82
C GLU A 37 5.78 -29.46 -1.65
N PHE A 38 5.28 -28.48 -0.89
CA PHE A 38 5.91 -27.16 -0.68
C PHE A 38 6.10 -26.84 0.81
N PRO A 39 6.89 -27.62 1.58
CA PRO A 39 7.12 -27.38 3.00
C PRO A 39 8.15 -26.25 3.27
N TYR A 40 8.26 -25.27 2.38
CA TYR A 40 9.23 -24.19 2.41
C TYR A 40 8.69 -22.93 1.74
N ARG A 41 9.33 -21.78 1.99
CA ARG A 41 8.99 -20.51 1.31
C ARG A 41 9.60 -20.49 -0.09
N THR A 42 8.76 -20.39 -1.10
CA THR A 42 9.17 -20.27 -2.51
C THR A 42 9.77 -18.88 -2.77
N GLY A 43 10.64 -18.78 -3.78
CA GLY A 43 11.33 -17.53 -4.09
C GLY A 43 10.42 -16.42 -4.61
N ASP A 44 9.24 -16.76 -5.12
CA ASP A 44 8.23 -15.84 -5.66
C ASP A 44 6.97 -15.76 -4.78
N GLY A 45 6.96 -16.45 -3.64
CA GLY A 45 5.86 -16.43 -2.66
C GLY A 45 4.64 -17.29 -3.01
N LYS A 46 4.68 -18.07 -4.10
CA LYS A 46 3.60 -18.99 -4.47
C LYS A 46 3.50 -20.21 -3.54
N TYR A 47 2.38 -20.93 -3.67
CA TYR A 47 2.11 -22.19 -2.99
C TYR A 47 2.08 -22.10 -1.46
N ASN A 48 1.62 -20.95 -0.93
CA ASN A 48 1.45 -20.73 0.49
C ASN A 48 0.03 -21.09 0.97
N ASP A 49 -1.01 -20.47 0.40
CA ASP A 49 -2.41 -20.80 0.71
C ASP A 49 -2.85 -22.04 -0.09
N PRO A 50 -3.21 -23.16 0.56
CA PRO A 50 -3.65 -24.40 -0.11
C PRO A 50 -4.80 -24.24 -1.11
N HIS A 51 -5.62 -23.19 -0.95
CA HIS A 51 -6.77 -22.91 -1.82
C HIS A 51 -6.45 -21.91 -2.92
N ASN A 52 -5.29 -21.27 -2.87
CA ASN A 52 -4.85 -20.32 -3.87
C ASN A 52 -3.31 -20.24 -3.95
N ALA A 53 -2.74 -21.01 -4.89
CA ALA A 53 -1.30 -21.03 -5.13
C ALA A 53 -0.68 -19.66 -5.43
N GLU A 54 -1.45 -18.68 -5.90
CA GLU A 54 -0.94 -17.34 -6.21
C GLU A 54 -1.10 -16.34 -5.05
N ALA A 55 -1.89 -16.65 -4.02
CA ALA A 55 -2.13 -15.68 -2.94
C ALA A 55 -0.81 -15.22 -2.30
N GLY A 56 -0.60 -13.90 -2.24
CA GLY A 56 0.58 -13.27 -1.65
C GLY A 56 1.88 -13.39 -2.45
N SER A 57 1.85 -14.01 -3.63
CA SER A 57 3.01 -14.07 -4.53
C SER A 57 3.28 -12.73 -5.21
N GLN A 58 4.47 -12.58 -5.79
CA GLN A 58 4.82 -11.41 -6.58
C GLN A 58 3.85 -11.19 -7.76
N TYR A 59 3.66 -9.93 -8.14
CA TYR A 59 2.80 -9.48 -9.23
C TYR A 59 1.30 -9.77 -9.07
N THR A 60 0.83 -9.96 -7.84
CA THR A 60 -0.59 -10.10 -7.53
C THR A 60 -1.24 -8.79 -7.10
N PHE A 61 -2.56 -8.70 -7.20
CA PHE A 61 -3.31 -7.50 -6.85
C PHE A 61 -3.17 -7.14 -5.36
N PHE A 62 -3.01 -5.85 -5.08
CA PHE A 62 -3.29 -5.32 -3.75
C PHE A 62 -4.79 -5.46 -3.43
N GLY A 63 -5.09 -6.04 -2.27
CA GLY A 63 -6.45 -6.01 -1.70
C GLY A 63 -6.86 -4.61 -1.25
N ARG A 64 -8.11 -4.45 -0.80
CA ARG A 64 -8.59 -3.19 -0.22
C ARG A 64 -9.25 -3.40 1.13
N ASN A 65 -9.13 -2.39 2.01
CA ASN A 65 -9.89 -2.34 3.26
C ASN A 65 -11.17 -1.49 3.18
N MET A 66 -11.29 -0.70 2.11
CA MET A 66 -12.40 0.21 1.87
C MET A 66 -12.75 0.21 0.39
N LYS A 67 -14.01 0.51 0.05
CA LYS A 67 -14.40 0.67 -1.35
C LYS A 67 -13.59 1.81 -1.99
N PRO A 68 -13.11 1.65 -3.23
CA PRO A 68 -12.40 2.73 -3.91
C PRO A 68 -13.34 3.93 -4.06
N VAL A 69 -12.77 5.11 -3.87
CA VAL A 69 -13.39 6.39 -4.23
C VAL A 69 -12.63 6.90 -5.44
N ASP A 70 -13.35 7.15 -6.53
CA ASP A 70 -12.76 7.72 -7.73
C ASP A 70 -12.40 9.19 -7.48
N GLN A 71 -11.16 9.55 -7.79
CA GLN A 71 -10.59 10.88 -7.59
C GLN A 71 -9.93 11.41 -8.88
N GLN A 72 -10.19 10.81 -10.05
CA GLN A 72 -9.51 11.17 -11.29
C GLN A 72 -9.69 12.65 -11.67
N ASP A 73 -10.85 13.23 -11.35
CA ASP A 73 -11.16 14.65 -11.60
C ASP A 73 -10.55 15.61 -10.56
N GLU A 74 -10.02 15.10 -9.45
CA GLU A 74 -9.54 15.89 -8.32
C GLU A 74 -8.10 15.56 -7.88
N LEU A 75 -7.33 14.83 -8.71
CA LEU A 75 -5.94 14.47 -8.42
C LEU A 75 -5.03 15.66 -8.05
N MET A 76 -5.35 16.85 -8.56
CA MET A 76 -4.58 18.08 -8.35
C MET A 76 -5.30 19.10 -7.44
N SER A 77 -6.33 18.67 -6.71
CA SER A 77 -7.22 19.55 -5.93
C SER A 77 -7.29 19.11 -4.46
N PRO A 78 -6.60 19.79 -3.52
CA PRO A 78 -5.66 20.91 -3.72
C PRO A 78 -4.36 20.47 -4.39
N ASP A 79 -3.61 21.43 -4.92
CA ASP A 79 -2.34 21.16 -5.62
C ASP A 79 -1.32 20.44 -4.69
N PRO A 80 -0.70 19.32 -5.15
CA PRO A 80 0.24 18.55 -4.34
C PRO A 80 1.47 19.35 -3.86
N PHE A 81 1.97 20.32 -4.64
CA PHE A 81 3.07 21.19 -4.19
C PHE A 81 2.61 22.16 -3.11
N VAL A 82 1.36 22.64 -3.15
CA VAL A 82 0.81 23.46 -2.08
C VAL A 82 0.73 22.65 -0.79
N VAL A 83 0.21 21.42 -0.84
CA VAL A 83 0.17 20.50 0.31
C VAL A 83 1.58 20.24 0.84
N ALA A 84 2.52 19.84 -0.04
CA ALA A 84 3.88 19.53 0.36
C ALA A 84 4.60 20.73 1.00
N THR A 85 4.50 21.91 0.37
CA THR A 85 5.18 23.12 0.83
C THR A 85 4.59 23.65 2.14
N LYS A 86 3.26 23.71 2.24
CA LYS A 86 2.61 24.37 3.37
C LYS A 86 2.44 23.45 4.58
N LEU A 87 2.25 22.14 4.37
CA LEU A 87 1.88 21.21 5.44
C LEU A 87 2.93 20.14 5.76
N LEU A 88 3.79 19.74 4.79
CA LEU A 88 4.73 18.62 4.99
C LEU A 88 6.18 19.04 5.15
N ALA A 89 6.60 20.14 4.51
CA ALA A 89 7.96 20.63 4.56
C ALA A 89 8.40 20.83 6.02
N ARG A 90 9.48 20.14 6.41
CA ARG A 90 10.01 20.19 7.77
C ARG A 90 10.45 21.63 8.08
N ARG A 91 9.84 22.23 9.10
CA ARG A 91 10.25 23.52 9.66
C ARG A 91 11.22 23.25 10.80
N GLU A 92 10.69 23.14 12.01
CA GLU A 92 11.45 22.66 13.16
C GLU A 92 11.46 21.13 13.17
N TYR A 93 12.63 20.55 13.38
CA TYR A 93 12.73 19.11 13.60
C TYR A 93 11.99 18.72 14.89
N LYS A 94 11.20 17.65 14.80
CA LYS A 94 10.51 17.01 15.93
C LYS A 94 10.97 15.55 15.99
N ASP A 95 11.33 15.09 17.17
CA ASP A 95 11.78 13.72 17.42
C ASP A 95 10.81 12.96 18.33
N THR A 96 11.16 11.72 18.62
CA THR A 96 10.40 10.78 19.47
C THR A 96 11.03 10.67 20.87
N GLY A 97 11.92 11.59 21.24
CA GLY A 97 12.70 11.56 22.48
C GLY A 97 13.52 10.28 22.61
N LYS A 98 13.19 9.47 23.64
CA LYS A 98 13.84 8.18 23.90
C LYS A 98 13.02 6.97 23.43
N GLN A 99 11.84 7.21 22.86
CA GLN A 99 10.89 6.14 22.55
C GLN A 99 11.26 5.36 21.28
N PHE A 100 11.81 6.03 20.25
CA PHE A 100 12.01 5.41 18.94
C PHE A 100 13.26 5.91 18.23
N ASN A 101 14.28 5.06 18.13
CA ASN A 101 15.58 5.44 17.56
C ASN A 101 15.62 5.29 16.02
N ILE A 102 16.74 5.68 15.42
CA ILE A 102 16.93 5.62 13.95
C ILE A 102 16.98 4.18 13.45
N LEU A 103 17.45 3.22 14.24
CA LEU A 103 17.43 1.80 13.85
C LEU A 103 16.00 1.29 13.69
N ALA A 104 15.08 1.74 14.54
CA ALA A 104 13.66 1.41 14.42
C ALA A 104 13.03 2.05 13.18
N ALA A 105 13.47 3.26 12.79
CA ALA A 105 13.08 3.89 11.53
C ALA A 105 13.63 3.13 10.30
N ALA A 106 14.88 2.66 10.35
CA ALA A 106 15.46 1.83 9.30
C ALA A 106 14.76 0.47 9.20
N TRP A 107 14.41 -0.13 10.33
CA TRP A 107 13.71 -1.41 10.40
C TRP A 107 12.35 -1.35 9.69
N ILE A 108 11.54 -0.31 9.91
CA ILE A 108 10.23 -0.25 9.27
C ILE A 108 10.33 -0.07 7.74
N GLN A 109 11.35 0.64 7.25
CA GLN A 109 11.63 0.68 5.81
C GLN A 109 12.10 -0.68 5.28
N PHE A 110 12.95 -1.39 6.05
CA PHE A 110 13.37 -2.76 5.73
C PHE A 110 12.16 -3.72 5.64
N MET A 111 11.15 -3.57 6.50
CA MET A 111 9.91 -4.33 6.36
C MET A 111 9.11 -3.95 5.10
N VAL A 112 9.04 -2.67 4.74
CA VAL A 112 8.39 -2.27 3.47
C VAL A 112 9.10 -2.88 2.25
N HIS A 113 10.44 -3.01 2.32
CA HIS A 113 11.25 -3.70 1.32
C HIS A 113 10.94 -5.21 1.19
N ASP A 114 10.42 -5.81 2.25
CA ASP A 114 9.89 -7.17 2.25
C ASP A 114 8.49 -7.19 1.62
N TRP A 115 7.59 -6.32 2.09
CA TRP A 115 6.15 -6.48 1.87
C TRP A 115 5.59 -5.94 0.57
N MET A 116 6.00 -4.74 0.13
CA MET A 116 5.19 -4.03 -0.87
C MET A 116 5.92 -2.99 -1.70
N ASP A 117 5.62 -3.01 -3.00
CA ASP A 117 5.98 -1.98 -3.97
C ASP A 117 4.99 -2.00 -5.15
N HIS A 118 4.58 -0.84 -5.66
CA HIS A 118 3.59 -0.77 -6.73
C HIS A 118 4.24 -0.93 -8.10
N MET A 119 3.58 -1.69 -8.99
CA MET A 119 3.99 -1.73 -10.39
C MET A 119 3.79 -0.36 -11.05
N GLU A 120 4.84 0.16 -11.67
CA GLU A 120 4.80 1.38 -12.48
C GLU A 120 4.37 1.07 -13.92
N ASP A 121 3.67 2.01 -14.56
CA ASP A 121 3.44 2.02 -16.00
C ASP A 121 4.64 2.61 -16.74
N THR A 122 4.67 2.49 -18.06
CA THR A 122 5.74 3.08 -18.88
C THR A 122 5.49 4.56 -19.22
N LYS A 123 4.26 5.04 -18.99
CA LYS A 123 3.85 6.43 -19.23
C LYS A 123 4.36 7.33 -18.10
N GLN A 124 5.17 8.31 -18.48
CA GLN A 124 5.53 9.40 -17.57
C GLN A 124 4.46 10.48 -17.53
N ILE A 125 4.25 11.02 -16.33
CA ILE A 125 3.44 12.21 -16.08
C ILE A 125 4.31 13.27 -15.42
N GLU A 126 3.95 14.54 -15.61
CA GLU A 126 4.67 15.69 -15.06
C GLU A 126 3.71 16.54 -14.25
N ILE A 127 4.15 16.97 -13.06
CA ILE A 127 3.46 18.01 -12.30
C ILE A 127 4.41 19.19 -12.10
N THR A 128 3.84 20.39 -12.10
CA THR A 128 4.58 21.65 -12.00
C THR A 128 4.05 22.45 -10.82
N ALA A 129 4.95 23.00 -10.01
CA ALA A 129 4.60 23.80 -8.85
C ALA A 129 3.86 25.07 -9.30
N PRO A 130 2.71 25.39 -8.68
CA PRO A 130 1.98 26.59 -9.02
C PRO A 130 2.70 27.81 -8.45
N LYS A 131 2.47 28.98 -9.06
CA LYS A 131 3.28 30.20 -8.83
C LYS A 131 3.33 30.63 -7.37
N GLU A 132 2.27 30.33 -6.62
CA GLU A 132 2.06 30.69 -5.23
C GLU A 132 3.07 30.03 -4.27
N VAL A 133 3.61 28.86 -4.64
CA VAL A 133 4.58 28.10 -3.82
C VAL A 133 5.85 27.73 -4.57
N ALA A 134 5.93 28.00 -5.87
CA ALA A 134 7.06 27.64 -6.71
C ALA A 134 8.39 28.16 -6.17
N ASN A 135 8.44 29.36 -5.57
CA ASN A 135 9.67 29.92 -4.98
C ASN A 135 10.22 29.11 -3.79
N GLU A 136 9.35 28.43 -3.03
CA GLU A 136 9.70 27.59 -1.87
C GLU A 136 9.99 26.13 -2.26
N CYS A 137 9.63 25.72 -3.48
CA CYS A 137 9.82 24.34 -3.94
C CYS A 137 11.27 24.08 -4.39
N PRO A 138 11.96 23.02 -3.91
CA PRO A 138 13.29 22.65 -4.39
C PRO A 138 13.31 22.31 -5.89
N LEU A 139 12.29 21.59 -6.36
CA LEU A 139 12.05 21.31 -7.77
C LEU A 139 10.83 22.11 -8.24
N LYS A 140 10.92 22.74 -9.41
CA LYS A 140 9.80 23.52 -9.99
C LYS A 140 8.83 22.64 -10.78
N SER A 141 9.33 21.53 -11.32
CA SER A 141 8.54 20.43 -11.84
C SER A 141 9.33 19.14 -11.66
N PHE A 142 8.64 18.00 -11.74
CA PHE A 142 9.29 16.70 -11.84
C PHE A 142 8.41 15.71 -12.60
N LYS A 143 9.05 14.71 -13.19
CA LYS A 143 8.41 13.61 -13.91
C LYS A 143 8.49 12.33 -13.10
N PHE A 144 7.46 11.50 -13.23
CA PHE A 144 7.38 10.19 -12.59
C PHE A 144 6.48 9.27 -13.42
N TYR A 145 6.55 7.97 -13.16
CA TYR A 145 5.69 6.99 -13.83
C TYR A 145 4.33 6.91 -13.14
N ALA A 146 3.26 6.78 -13.93
CA ALA A 146 1.95 6.49 -13.37
C ALA A 146 1.92 5.09 -12.77
N THR A 147 1.12 4.86 -11.73
CA THR A 147 0.88 3.51 -11.21
C THR A 147 0.17 2.66 -12.26
N LYS A 148 0.61 1.42 -12.48
CA LYS A 148 0.03 0.52 -13.49
C LYS A 148 -1.35 0.05 -13.06
N GLU A 149 -2.39 0.61 -13.67
CA GLU A 149 -3.76 0.14 -13.50
C GLU A 149 -3.99 -1.11 -14.36
N GLN A 150 -4.54 -2.17 -13.75
CA GLN A 150 -4.89 -3.41 -14.43
C GLN A 150 -6.38 -3.74 -14.25
N PRO A 151 -7.07 -4.18 -15.31
CA PRO A 151 -8.44 -4.66 -15.20
C PRO A 151 -8.48 -5.95 -14.37
N THR A 152 -9.41 -6.04 -13.42
CA THR A 152 -9.55 -7.23 -12.56
C THR A 152 -10.33 -8.36 -13.23
N ASN A 153 -11.10 -8.04 -14.27
CA ASN A 153 -12.06 -8.94 -14.94
C ASN A 153 -13.00 -9.65 -13.94
N SER A 154 -13.35 -8.97 -12.85
CA SER A 154 -14.22 -9.49 -11.79
C SER A 154 -15.50 -8.68 -11.63
N ASP A 155 -16.52 -9.26 -10.99
CA ASP A 155 -17.80 -8.59 -10.74
C ASP A 155 -17.69 -7.44 -9.73
N GLY A 156 -16.71 -7.48 -8.83
CA GLY A 156 -16.46 -6.47 -7.80
C GLY A 156 -15.69 -5.25 -8.30
N ILE A 157 -14.60 -4.91 -7.60
CA ILE A 157 -13.72 -3.79 -7.95
C ILE A 157 -13.14 -4.02 -9.35
N LYS A 158 -13.32 -3.06 -10.26
CA LYS A 158 -13.05 -3.25 -11.71
C LYS A 158 -11.59 -3.08 -12.11
N THR A 159 -10.83 -2.30 -11.36
CA THR A 159 -9.41 -2.07 -11.59
C THR A 159 -8.61 -2.22 -10.31
N GLY A 160 -7.38 -2.70 -10.44
CA GLY A 160 -6.46 -2.93 -9.33
C GLY A 160 -5.03 -2.57 -9.72
N TYR A 161 -4.14 -2.67 -8.73
CA TYR A 161 -2.71 -2.42 -8.88
C TYR A 161 -1.96 -3.63 -8.35
N ASN A 162 -0.85 -3.98 -8.99
CA ASN A 162 -0.08 -5.15 -8.60
C ASN A 162 1.05 -4.77 -7.65
N ASN A 163 1.27 -5.65 -6.67
CA ASN A 163 2.46 -5.63 -5.84
C ASN A 163 3.60 -6.32 -6.59
N VAL A 164 4.73 -5.66 -6.84
CA VAL A 164 5.90 -6.29 -7.48
C VAL A 164 6.74 -7.10 -6.48
N ARG A 165 6.45 -6.99 -5.18
CA ARG A 165 7.04 -7.80 -4.11
C ARG A 165 6.09 -8.91 -3.67
N THR A 166 6.61 -9.86 -2.90
CA THR A 166 5.80 -10.86 -2.21
C THR A 166 5.15 -10.24 -0.97
N ALA A 167 3.85 -10.41 -0.77
CA ALA A 167 3.15 -9.83 0.38
C ALA A 167 3.30 -10.68 1.66
N TRP A 168 3.74 -11.93 1.53
CA TRP A 168 4.03 -12.79 2.67
C TRP A 168 5.23 -12.28 3.46
N TRP A 169 5.15 -12.42 4.78
CA TRP A 169 6.28 -12.29 5.68
C TRP A 169 6.80 -13.67 6.09
#